data_AF-Q5WE49-F1
#
_entry.id   AF-Q5WE49-F1
#
_cell.length_a   1.000
_cell.length_b   1.000
_cell.length_c   1.000
_cell.angle_alpha   90.00
_cell.angle_beta   90.00
_cell.angle_gamma   90.00
#
_symmetry.space_group_name_H-M   'P 1'
#
loop_
_entity.id
_entity.type
_entity.pdbx_description
1 polymer ?
#
loop_
_entity_poly.entity_id
_entity_poly.type
_entity_poly.pdbx_seq_one_letter_code
_entity_poly.pdbx_strand_id
1 'polypeptide(L)'
;MTTVNLNVKTDDGVEQIKHKIEAIGLIQLEKSMRVVKEIFDVLKNDEQLLDVVNDLFEEAENMTDEQLVQGLVGSFETLTVRLPEKAVELLSILSDIDIDTLRAQKVMDVFDIFEAVIEENDVEKLIKRAKKSLSVAKTAFKFLKKEKEETKETAVESAS
;
A
#
# COMPACT_ATOMS: atom_id res chain seq x y z
N MET A 1 -1.09 -9.09 -16.32
CA MET A 1 -0.93 -7.98 -17.28
C MET A 1 -2.31 -7.46 -17.66
N THR A 2 -2.76 -6.42 -16.98
CA THR A 2 -4.06 -5.77 -17.21
C THR A 2 -3.89 -4.51 -18.06
N THR A 3 -4.76 -4.29 -19.03
CA THR A 3 -4.75 -3.13 -19.93
C THR A 3 -6.01 -2.32 -19.73
N VAL A 4 -5.86 -1.01 -19.53
CA VAL A 4 -6.95 -0.06 -19.34
C VAL A 4 -7.01 0.92 -20.50
N ASN A 5 -8.18 1.49 -20.75
CA ASN A 5 -8.34 2.54 -21.77
C ASN A 5 -8.35 3.90 -21.08
N LEU A 6 -7.50 4.82 -21.54
CA LEU A 6 -7.44 6.19 -21.05
C LEU A 6 -7.98 7.14 -22.11
N ASN A 7 -8.81 8.07 -21.68
CA ASN A 7 -9.28 9.18 -22.51
C ASN A 7 -8.29 10.35 -22.36
N VAL A 8 -7.52 10.65 -23.40
CA VAL A 8 -6.56 11.76 -23.42
C VAL A 8 -7.11 12.89 -24.27
N LYS A 9 -7.07 14.12 -23.74
CA LYS A 9 -7.44 15.31 -24.50
C LYS A 9 -6.27 15.73 -25.39
N THR A 10 -6.52 15.82 -26.69
CA THR A 10 -5.61 16.33 -27.71
C THR A 10 -6.18 17.63 -28.29
N ASP A 11 -5.38 18.34 -29.09
CA ASP A 11 -5.84 19.55 -29.78
C ASP A 11 -7.02 19.27 -30.73
N ASP A 12 -7.16 18.02 -31.20
CA ASP A 12 -8.18 17.56 -32.13
C ASP A 12 -9.40 16.88 -31.45
N GLY A 13 -9.39 16.71 -30.12
CA GLY A 13 -10.51 16.12 -29.39
C GLY A 13 -10.12 15.22 -28.22
N VAL A 14 -10.86 14.11 -28.04
CA VAL A 14 -10.57 13.09 -27.02
C VAL A 14 -10.20 11.80 -27.74
N GLU A 15 -8.99 11.32 -27.48
CA GLU A 15 -8.50 10.04 -28.02
C GLU A 15 -8.46 8.98 -26.93
N GLN A 16 -8.79 7.74 -27.29
CA GLN A 16 -8.60 6.59 -26.40
C GLN A 16 -7.26 5.93 -26.66
N ILE A 17 -6.40 5.96 -25.65
CA ILE A 17 -5.13 5.23 -25.67
C ILE A 17 -5.23 4.01 -24.75
N LYS A 18 -4.55 2.93 -25.13
CA LYS A 18 -4.40 1.76 -24.26
C LYS A 18 -3.19 1.98 -23.37
N HIS A 19 -3.40 1.92 -22.06
CA HIS A 19 -2.34 1.96 -21.08
C HIS A 19 -2.21 0.60 -20.41
N LYS A 20 -0.96 0.17 -20.24
CA LYS A 20 -0.65 -1.10 -19.62
C LYS A 20 -0.34 -0.86 -18.15
N ILE A 21 -1.09 -1.52 -17.27
CA ILE A 21 -0.75 -1.56 -15.86
C ILE A 21 0.33 -2.63 -15.68
N GLU A 22 1.42 -2.24 -15.02
CA GLU A 22 2.56 -3.11 -14.71
C GLU A 22 2.70 -3.27 -13.20
N ALA A 23 3.40 -4.33 -12.78
CA ALA A 23 3.76 -4.51 -11.38
C ALA A 23 4.63 -3.35 -10.91
N ILE A 24 4.35 -2.83 -9.71
CA ILE A 24 5.00 -1.64 -9.17
C ILE A 24 6.51 -1.84 -9.05
N GLY A 25 7.25 -0.89 -9.60
CA GLY A 25 8.68 -0.77 -9.42
C GLY A 25 9.04 -0.18 -8.05
N LEU A 26 10.33 -0.28 -7.69
CA LEU A 26 10.84 0.26 -6.43
C LEU A 26 10.61 1.77 -6.28
N ILE A 27 10.71 2.53 -7.38
CA ILE A 27 10.49 3.98 -7.38
C ILE A 27 9.02 4.32 -7.13
N GLN A 28 8.09 3.57 -7.73
CA GLN A 28 6.66 3.76 -7.49
C GLN A 28 6.31 3.42 -6.04
N LEU A 29 6.89 2.36 -5.48
CA LEU A 29 6.75 2.02 -4.07
C LEU A 29 7.27 3.16 -3.17
N GLU A 30 8.47 3.68 -3.43
CA GLU A 30 9.05 4.78 -2.66
C GLU A 30 8.15 6.03 -2.67
N LYS A 31 7.69 6.44 -3.85
CA LYS A 31 6.80 7.61 -4.01
C LYS A 31 5.46 7.39 -3.31
N SER A 32 4.87 6.21 -3.49
CA SER A 32 3.60 5.84 -2.84
C SER A 32 3.71 5.93 -1.32
N MET A 33 4.82 5.44 -0.74
CA MET A 33 5.05 5.52 0.71
C MET A 33 5.16 6.96 1.24
N ARG A 34 5.64 7.91 0.42
CA ARG A 34 5.65 9.33 0.80
C ARG A 34 4.23 9.89 0.86
N VAL A 35 3.40 9.60 -0.14
CA VAL A 35 1.98 10.01 -0.15
C VAL A 35 1.23 9.37 1.02
N VAL A 36 1.47 8.09 1.30
CA VAL A 36 0.91 7.40 2.47
C VAL A 36 1.32 8.10 3.76
N LYS A 37 2.59 8.48 3.92
CA LYS A 37 3.05 9.24 5.09
C LYS A 37 2.31 10.59 5.20
N GLU A 38 2.12 11.31 4.10
CA GLU A 38 1.40 12.58 4.11
C GLU A 38 -0.08 12.39 4.49
N ILE A 39 -0.73 11.32 4.00
CA ILE A 39 -2.06 10.92 4.45
C ILE A 39 -2.03 10.72 5.97
N PHE A 40 -1.09 9.92 6.50
CA PHE A 40 -0.94 9.72 7.93
C PHE A 40 -0.73 11.02 8.71
N ASP A 41 0.06 11.95 8.19
CA ASP A 41 0.34 13.23 8.86
C ASP A 41 -0.91 14.14 8.87
N VAL A 42 -1.77 14.06 7.86
CA VAL A 42 -3.10 14.69 7.88
C VAL A 42 -4.00 14.01 8.92
N LEU A 43 -4.03 12.68 8.92
CA LEU A 43 -4.87 11.88 9.81
C LEU A 43 -4.43 11.93 11.28
N LYS A 44 -3.16 12.19 11.58
CA LYS A 44 -2.68 12.33 12.96
C LYS A 44 -3.31 13.49 13.72
N ASN A 45 -3.92 14.44 13.01
CA ASN A 45 -4.68 15.52 13.62
C ASN A 45 -6.16 15.13 13.86
N ASP A 46 -6.55 13.89 13.56
CA ASP A 46 -7.87 13.29 13.73
C ASP A 46 -7.70 11.94 14.49
N GLU A 47 -7.75 12.01 15.83
CA GLU A 47 -7.49 10.87 16.72
C GLU A 47 -8.39 9.65 16.43
N GLN A 48 -9.61 9.86 15.92
CA GLN A 48 -10.52 8.77 15.57
C GLN A 48 -10.08 7.98 14.32
N LEU A 49 -9.40 8.61 13.36
CA LEU A 49 -8.92 7.91 12.17
C LEU A 49 -7.59 7.18 12.40
N LEU A 50 -6.76 7.67 13.32
CA LEU A 50 -5.51 6.99 13.72
C LEU A 50 -5.76 5.60 14.29
N ASP A 51 -6.79 5.46 15.14
CA ASP A 51 -7.18 4.18 15.72
C ASP A 51 -7.68 3.21 14.65
N VAL A 52 -8.50 3.68 13.69
CA VAL A 52 -8.97 2.86 12.56
C VAL A 52 -7.82 2.34 11.71
N VAL A 53 -6.78 3.15 11.48
CA VAL A 53 -5.61 2.70 10.72
C VAL A 53 -4.76 1.72 11.53
N ASN A 54 -4.54 1.96 12.82
CA ASN A 54 -3.81 1.01 13.66
C ASN A 54 -4.54 -0.35 13.74
N ASP A 55 -5.86 -0.33 13.92
CA ASP A 55 -6.70 -1.53 13.94
C ASP A 55 -6.61 -2.27 12.59
N LEU A 56 -6.65 -1.56 11.45
CA LEU A 56 -6.45 -2.18 10.13
C LEU A 56 -5.07 -2.83 9.98
N PHE A 57 -4.00 -2.25 10.53
CA PHE A 57 -2.66 -2.84 10.45
C PHE A 57 -2.48 -4.04 11.39
N GLU A 58 -3.10 -4.02 12.56
CA GLU A 58 -3.08 -5.16 13.50
C GLU A 58 -3.99 -6.30 13.03
N GLU A 59 -5.19 -5.98 12.53
CA GLU A 59 -6.13 -6.96 11.97
C GLU A 59 -5.64 -7.52 10.63
N ALA A 60 -4.88 -6.75 9.85
CA ALA A 60 -4.28 -7.22 8.60
C ALA A 60 -3.41 -8.46 8.80
N GLU A 61 -2.79 -8.70 9.98
CA GLU A 61 -2.06 -9.96 10.24
C GLU A 61 -2.99 -11.20 10.17
N ASN A 62 -4.27 -11.07 10.55
CA ASN A 62 -5.25 -12.16 10.67
C ASN A 62 -6.35 -12.19 9.59
N MET A 63 -6.45 -11.16 8.76
CA MET A 63 -7.40 -11.12 7.63
C MET A 63 -7.09 -12.16 6.56
N THR A 64 -8.15 -12.71 5.95
CA THR A 64 -8.04 -13.46 4.69
C THR A 64 -7.65 -12.52 3.54
N ASP A 65 -7.15 -13.09 2.46
CA ASP A 65 -6.78 -12.33 1.26
C ASP A 65 -7.96 -11.51 0.72
N GLU A 66 -9.17 -12.09 0.68
CA GLU A 66 -10.41 -11.42 0.25
C GLU A 66 -10.81 -10.27 1.17
N GLN A 67 -10.71 -10.45 2.50
CA GLN A 67 -10.99 -9.39 3.47
C GLN A 67 -10.03 -8.22 3.33
N LEU A 68 -8.78 -8.52 3.00
CA LEU A 68 -7.76 -7.51 2.80
C LEU A 68 -8.01 -6.71 1.52
N VAL A 69 -8.35 -7.37 0.41
CA VAL A 69 -8.72 -6.70 -0.84
C VAL A 69 -9.96 -5.81 -0.63
N GLN A 70 -10.98 -6.31 0.07
CA GLN A 70 -12.15 -5.49 0.44
C GLN A 70 -11.77 -4.30 1.32
N GLY A 71 -10.85 -4.49 2.27
CA GLY A 71 -10.33 -3.41 3.11
C GLY A 71 -9.59 -2.34 2.31
N LEU A 72 -8.82 -2.74 1.30
CA LEU A 72 -8.13 -1.80 0.38
C LEU A 72 -9.12 -1.01 -0.47
N VAL A 73 -10.14 -1.66 -1.02
CA VAL A 73 -11.21 -1.00 -1.79
C VAL A 73 -11.95 0.02 -0.92
N GLY A 74 -12.41 -0.39 0.27
CA GLY A 74 -13.10 0.52 1.19
C GLY A 74 -12.22 1.66 1.71
N SER A 75 -10.92 1.42 1.87
CA SER A 75 -9.94 2.46 2.21
C SER A 75 -9.78 3.47 1.08
N PHE A 76 -9.73 3.00 -0.18
CA PHE A 76 -9.65 3.88 -1.34
C PHE A 76 -10.94 4.71 -1.52
N GLU A 77 -12.13 4.13 -1.33
CA GLU A 77 -13.40 4.87 -1.29
C GLU A 77 -13.40 5.94 -0.18
N THR A 78 -12.92 5.59 1.01
CA THR A 78 -12.81 6.55 2.12
C THR A 78 -11.83 7.67 1.78
N LEU A 79 -10.66 7.34 1.21
CA LEU A 79 -9.66 8.31 0.78
C LEU A 79 -10.18 9.22 -0.32
N THR A 80 -10.89 8.69 -1.32
CA THR A 80 -11.48 9.51 -2.40
C THR A 80 -12.52 10.50 -1.89
N VAL A 81 -13.24 10.17 -0.82
CA VAL A 81 -14.21 11.11 -0.18
C VAL A 81 -13.52 12.13 0.71
N ARG A 82 -12.55 11.70 1.54
CA ARG A 82 -11.95 12.55 2.59
C ARG A 82 -10.72 13.32 2.11
N LEU A 83 -9.90 12.69 1.28
CA LEU A 83 -8.61 13.20 0.77
C LEU A 83 -8.50 12.91 -0.74
N PRO A 84 -9.43 13.43 -1.57
CA PRO A 84 -9.50 13.11 -3.00
C PRO A 84 -8.19 13.33 -3.74
N GLU A 85 -7.47 14.41 -3.43
CA GLU A 85 -6.19 14.72 -4.05
C GLU A 85 -5.15 13.63 -3.79
N LYS A 86 -5.09 13.11 -2.56
CA LYS A 86 -4.14 12.06 -2.17
C LYS A 86 -4.52 10.70 -2.73
N ALA A 87 -5.81 10.40 -2.84
CA ALA A 87 -6.28 9.18 -3.48
C ALA A 87 -5.88 9.13 -4.96
N VAL A 88 -6.09 10.24 -5.68
CA VAL A 88 -5.73 10.36 -7.10
C VAL A 88 -4.22 10.37 -7.29
N GLU A 89 -3.47 11.06 -6.43
CA GLU A 89 -2.00 11.06 -6.46
C GLU A 89 -1.44 9.64 -6.25
N LEU A 90 -1.96 8.92 -5.26
CA LEU A 90 -1.54 7.54 -4.98
C LEU A 90 -1.84 6.62 -6.18
N LEU A 91 -3.04 6.71 -6.74
CA LEU A 91 -3.41 5.89 -7.89
C LEU A 91 -2.59 6.24 -9.14
N SER A 92 -2.29 7.52 -9.38
CA SER A 92 -1.41 7.96 -10.47
C SER A 92 -0.03 7.33 -10.37
N ILE A 93 0.57 7.33 -9.17
CA ILE A 93 1.88 6.72 -8.93
C ILE A 93 1.83 5.20 -9.17
N LEU A 94 0.82 4.52 -8.63
CA LEU A 94 0.71 3.06 -8.69
C LEU A 94 0.38 2.55 -10.10
N SER A 95 -0.43 3.30 -10.85
CA SER A 95 -0.79 2.96 -12.24
C SER A 95 0.22 3.41 -13.29
N ASP A 96 1.19 4.25 -12.88
CA ASP A 96 2.11 4.97 -13.79
C ASP A 96 1.37 5.80 -14.85
N ILE A 97 0.21 6.33 -14.48
CA ILE A 97 -0.59 7.24 -15.31
C ILE A 97 -0.33 8.66 -14.83
N ASP A 98 -0.04 9.56 -15.75
CA ASP A 98 0.09 10.99 -15.46
C ASP A 98 -1.13 11.52 -14.69
N ILE A 99 -0.87 12.35 -13.67
CA ILE A 99 -1.91 12.76 -12.72
C ILE A 99 -3.03 13.57 -13.38
N ASP A 100 -2.70 14.41 -14.36
CA ASP A 100 -3.70 15.21 -15.06
C ASP A 100 -4.49 14.35 -16.04
N THR A 101 -3.85 13.36 -16.65
CA THR A 101 -4.52 12.33 -17.44
C THR A 101 -5.49 11.52 -16.59
N LEU A 102 -5.10 11.09 -15.39
CA LEU A 102 -5.95 10.35 -14.48
C LEU A 102 -7.16 11.18 -14.02
N ARG A 103 -6.96 12.47 -13.70
CA ARG A 103 -8.03 13.41 -13.30
C ARG A 103 -9.04 13.70 -14.41
N ALA A 104 -8.62 13.57 -15.66
CA ALA A 104 -9.48 13.77 -16.82
C ALA A 104 -10.40 12.55 -17.10
N GLN A 105 -10.15 11.41 -16.46
CA GLN A 105 -10.95 10.21 -16.66
C GLN A 105 -12.34 10.35 -16.04
N LYS A 106 -13.29 9.55 -16.54
CA LYS A 106 -14.61 9.43 -15.90
C LYS A 106 -14.43 8.68 -14.58
N VAL A 107 -15.30 8.97 -13.62
CA VAL A 107 -15.24 8.35 -12.28
C VAL A 107 -15.20 6.82 -12.36
N MET A 108 -16.06 6.19 -13.18
CA MET A 108 -16.04 4.74 -13.34
C MET A 108 -14.72 4.22 -13.91
N ASP A 109 -14.16 4.91 -14.90
CA ASP A 109 -12.87 4.55 -15.50
C ASP A 109 -11.73 4.64 -14.45
N VAL A 110 -11.81 5.56 -13.48
CA VAL A 110 -10.85 5.65 -12.37
C VAL A 110 -10.95 4.42 -11.45
N PHE A 111 -12.16 3.93 -11.17
CA PHE A 111 -12.34 2.70 -10.39
C PHE A 111 -11.81 1.46 -11.15
N ASP A 112 -12.06 1.37 -12.46
CA ASP A 112 -11.51 0.30 -13.29
C ASP A 112 -9.97 0.29 -13.27
N ILE A 113 -9.34 1.48 -13.30
CA ILE A 113 -7.88 1.64 -13.18
C ILE A 113 -7.39 1.17 -11.80
N PHE A 114 -8.12 1.51 -10.74
CA PHE A 114 -7.78 1.07 -9.38
C PHE A 114 -7.86 -0.45 -9.22
N GLU A 115 -8.92 -1.08 -9.74
CA GLU A 115 -9.05 -2.55 -9.74
C GLU A 115 -7.91 -3.21 -10.52
N ALA A 116 -7.57 -2.67 -11.71
CA ALA A 116 -6.46 -3.16 -12.51
C ALA A 116 -5.11 -3.05 -11.79
N VAL A 117 -4.90 -2.00 -10.99
CA VAL A 117 -3.70 -1.86 -10.14
C VAL A 117 -3.65 -2.93 -9.06
N ILE A 118 -4.76 -3.22 -8.38
CA ILE A 118 -4.81 -4.28 -7.35
C ILE A 118 -4.50 -5.64 -7.99
N GLU A 119 -5.15 -5.95 -9.10
CA GLU A 119 -5.00 -7.22 -9.79
C GLU A 119 -3.56 -7.47 -10.25
N GLU A 120 -2.93 -6.49 -10.92
CA GLU A 120 -1.58 -6.65 -11.45
C GLU A 120 -0.53 -6.77 -10.35
N ASN A 121 -0.75 -6.10 -9.22
CA ASN A 121 0.23 -6.02 -8.17
C ASN A 121 0.22 -7.20 -7.20
N ASP A 122 -0.64 -8.21 -7.42
CA ASP A 122 -0.80 -9.39 -6.57
C ASP A 122 -0.61 -8.99 -5.10
N VAL A 123 -1.45 -8.05 -4.67
CA VAL A 123 -1.30 -7.36 -3.38
C VAL A 123 -1.31 -8.38 -2.24
N GLU A 124 -2.04 -9.48 -2.42
CA GLU A 124 -2.01 -10.67 -1.56
C GLU A 124 -0.58 -11.21 -1.38
N LYS A 125 0.15 -11.44 -2.48
CA LYS A 125 1.52 -11.96 -2.44
C LYS A 125 2.52 -10.96 -1.87
N LEU A 126 2.37 -9.67 -2.15
CA LEU A 126 3.19 -8.61 -1.55
C LEU A 126 3.04 -8.61 -0.03
N ILE A 127 1.81 -8.71 0.45
CA ILE A 127 1.51 -8.71 1.87
C ILE A 127 1.95 -10.02 2.54
N LYS A 128 1.73 -11.17 1.91
CA LYS A 128 2.29 -12.46 2.38
C LYS A 128 3.82 -12.39 2.51
N ARG A 129 4.51 -11.75 1.57
CA ARG A 129 5.97 -11.52 1.63
C ARG A 129 6.34 -10.56 2.76
N ALA A 130 5.60 -9.48 2.96
CA ALA A 130 5.83 -8.54 4.05
C ALA A 130 5.64 -9.22 5.43
N LYS A 131 4.52 -9.93 5.64
CA LYS A 131 4.24 -10.72 6.85
C LYS A 131 5.33 -11.75 7.12
N LYS A 132 5.73 -12.52 6.10
CA LYS A 132 6.80 -13.52 6.22
C LYS A 132 8.15 -12.89 6.58
N SER A 133 8.49 -11.76 5.98
CA SER A 133 9.73 -11.04 6.29
C SER A 133 9.74 -10.51 7.73
N LEU A 134 8.60 -9.99 8.20
CA LEU A 134 8.43 -9.52 9.56
C LEU A 134 8.48 -10.66 10.60
N SER A 135 7.87 -11.81 10.32
CA SER A 135 7.90 -12.96 11.23
C SER A 135 9.29 -13.60 11.34
N VAL A 136 10.03 -13.67 10.23
CA VAL A 136 11.44 -14.09 10.23
C VAL A 136 12.31 -13.12 11.03
N ALA A 137 12.12 -11.80 10.85
CA ALA A 137 12.83 -10.79 11.63
C ALA A 137 12.51 -10.88 13.13
N LYS A 138 11.23 -10.99 13.52
CA LYS A 138 10.79 -11.19 14.91
C LYS A 138 11.44 -12.45 15.53
N THR A 139 11.54 -13.53 14.76
CA THR A 139 12.15 -14.80 15.19
C THR A 139 13.66 -14.65 15.40
N ALA A 140 14.38 -14.08 14.43
CA ALA A 140 15.81 -13.82 14.53
C ALA A 140 16.15 -12.91 15.73
N PHE A 141 15.33 -11.89 15.99
CA PHE A 141 15.52 -10.98 17.12
C PHE A 141 15.30 -11.67 18.48
N LYS A 142 14.32 -12.58 18.58
CA LYS A 142 14.10 -13.41 19.78
C LYS A 142 15.28 -14.36 20.03
N PHE A 143 15.85 -14.97 19.00
CA PHE A 143 17.04 -15.82 19.12
C PHE A 143 18.27 -15.02 19.59
N LEU A 144 18.54 -13.86 18.99
CA LEU A 144 19.65 -12.99 19.40
C LEU A 144 19.50 -12.46 20.85
N LYS A 145 18.26 -12.21 21.29
CA LYS A 145 17.97 -11.82 22.68
C LYS A 145 18.23 -12.98 23.65
N LYS A 146 17.81 -14.19 23.28
CA LYS A 146 18.00 -15.40 24.08
C LYS A 146 19.48 -15.78 24.22
N GLU A 147 20.26 -15.71 23.13
CA GLU A 147 21.72 -15.91 23.20
C GLU A 147 22.40 -14.88 24.10
N LYS A 148 21.99 -13.60 24.06
CA LYS A 148 22.54 -12.57 24.95
C LYS A 148 22.19 -12.76 26.42
N GLU A 149 21.07 -13.40 26.74
CA GLU A 149 20.68 -13.76 28.10
C GLU A 149 21.47 -15.00 28.58
N GLU A 150 21.60 -16.03 27.74
CA GLU A 150 22.38 -17.25 28.04
C GLU A 150 23.90 -16.98 28.16
N THR A 151 24.44 -16.04 27.38
CA THR A 151 25.87 -15.63 27.49
C THR A 151 26.13 -14.78 28.74
N LYS A 152 25.10 -14.12 29.30
CA LYS A 152 25.21 -13.37 30.56
C LYS A 152 25.11 -14.28 31.78
N GLU A 153 24.28 -15.32 31.75
CA GLU A 153 24.22 -16.31 32.84
C GLU A 153 25.51 -17.13 32.95
N THR A 154 26.06 -17.62 31.82
CA THR A 154 27.32 -18.39 31.82
C THR A 154 28.56 -17.58 32.21
N ALA A 155 28.57 -16.26 31.97
CA ALA A 155 29.66 -15.37 32.39
C ALA A 155 29.64 -15.05 33.90
N VAL A 156 28.49 -15.17 34.57
CA VAL A 156 28.35 -14.95 36.02
C VAL A 156 28.65 -16.24 36.81
N GLU A 157 28.34 -17.40 36.24
CA GLU A 157 28.59 -18.72 36.86
C GLU A 157 30.06 -19.17 36.77
N SER A 158 30.83 -18.66 35.80
CA SER A 158 32.27 -18.93 35.65
C SER A 158 33.19 -17.94 36.40
N ALA A 159 32.59 -16.95 37.07
CA ALA A 159 33.29 -15.93 37.88
C ALA A 159 32.95 -16.01 39.39
N SER A 160 32.23 -17.06 39.82
CA SER A 160 31.95 -17.40 41.23
C SER A 160 32.76 -18.63 41.66
#